data_AF-A0A9P7E0J7-F1
#
_entry.id   AF-A0A9P7E0J7-F1
#
_cell.length_a   1.000
_cell.length_b   1.000
_cell.length_c   1.000
_cell.angle_alpha   90.00
_cell.angle_beta   90.00
_cell.angle_gamma   90.00
#
_symmetry.space_group_name_H-M   'P 1'
#
loop_
_entity.id
_entity.type
_entity.pdbx_description
1 polymer ?
#
loop_
_entity_poly.entity_id
_entity_poly.type
_entity_poly.pdbx_seq_one_letter_code
_entity_poly.pdbx_strand_id
1 'polypeptide(L)'
;MVDASGNASLSGSGFLPSVVCPGPANFNQTFTSFMIISQGFYKYRFLDASVCEVTPLLTTVRANYSNDLISSEVISFTPFGPENVKLLSFIAGMAKFQSINSQGLMSSAIGDTLYSIYSSTTNTSIDDNLGNQMQVYKELEYWRGVVEFSATYLRSGFMVVGSFTDNIIPDDLISPVNGTMYISTIGWNRRSATYLLAILPITITIIIILSLWHPLPGV
;
A
#
# COMPACT_ATOMS: atom_id res chain seq x y z
N MET A 1 -13.38 8.18 16.14
CA MET A 1 -13.73 8.87 17.40
C MET A 1 -15.02 9.63 17.16
N VAL A 2 -16.02 9.41 18.00
CA VAL A 2 -17.27 10.19 18.01
C VAL A 2 -17.06 11.43 18.87
N ASP A 3 -17.74 12.52 18.53
CA ASP A 3 -17.81 13.68 19.41
C ASP A 3 -18.59 13.35 20.70
N ALA A 4 -18.65 14.32 21.62
CA ALA A 4 -19.37 14.15 22.89
C ALA A 4 -20.88 13.87 22.73
N SER A 5 -21.42 14.08 21.53
CA SER A 5 -22.81 13.79 21.15
C SER A 5 -23.00 12.43 20.46
N GLY A 6 -21.95 11.62 20.32
CA GLY A 6 -22.02 10.32 19.65
C GLY A 6 -22.04 10.40 18.13
N ASN A 7 -21.90 11.60 17.55
CA ASN A 7 -21.79 11.79 16.11
C ASN A 7 -20.35 11.59 15.65
N ALA A 8 -20.16 11.21 14.39
CA ALA A 8 -18.83 11.12 13.81
C ALA A 8 -18.18 12.52 13.85
N SER A 9 -17.09 12.66 14.62
CA SER A 9 -16.38 13.94 14.73
C SER A 9 -15.82 14.32 13.36
N LEU A 10 -16.18 15.51 12.84
CA LEU A 10 -15.69 16.03 11.55
C LEU A 10 -14.15 16.05 11.45
N SER A 11 -13.47 16.21 12.58
CA SER A 11 -12.01 16.24 12.67
C SER A 11 -11.39 14.89 13.07
N GLY A 12 -12.17 14.00 13.71
CA GLY A 12 -11.69 12.71 14.24
C GLY A 12 -12.14 11.47 13.45
N SER A 13 -12.96 11.66 12.43
CA SER A 13 -13.48 10.61 11.55
C SER A 13 -13.33 11.01 10.08
N GLY A 14 -13.17 10.01 9.21
CA GLY A 14 -12.94 10.22 7.79
C GLY A 14 -13.44 9.06 6.97
N PHE A 15 -13.98 9.38 5.80
CA PHE A 15 -14.35 8.38 4.81
C PHE A 15 -13.68 8.76 3.48
N LEU A 16 -12.93 7.83 2.89
CA LEU A 16 -12.24 8.02 1.62
C LEU A 16 -12.59 6.83 0.73
N PRO A 17 -13.76 6.83 0.08
CA PRO A 17 -14.06 5.87 -0.96
C PRO A 17 -13.01 6.01 -2.06
N SER A 18 -12.37 4.90 -2.38
CA SER A 18 -11.50 4.77 -3.52
C SER A 18 -11.99 3.57 -4.34
N VAL A 19 -12.20 3.78 -5.62
CA VAL A 19 -12.66 2.75 -6.57
C VAL A 19 -11.62 2.63 -7.67
N VAL A 20 -11.17 1.40 -7.92
CA VAL A 20 -10.24 1.11 -9.00
C VAL A 20 -11.00 0.43 -10.13
N CYS A 21 -10.92 1.03 -11.31
CA CYS A 21 -11.50 0.53 -12.55
C CYS A 21 -10.37 -0.07 -13.40
N PRO A 22 -10.16 -1.39 -13.37
CA PRO A 22 -9.01 -2.06 -13.96
C PRO A 22 -9.02 -2.15 -15.50
N GLY A 23 -9.70 -1.24 -16.21
CA GLY A 23 -10.10 -1.48 -17.60
C GLY A 23 -11.29 -2.44 -17.69
N PRO A 24 -11.75 -2.81 -18.89
CA PRO A 24 -13.12 -3.24 -19.13
C PRO A 24 -13.26 -4.75 -18.97
N ALA A 25 -14.51 -5.16 -18.88
CA ALA A 25 -14.94 -6.52 -18.60
C ALA A 25 -14.57 -7.58 -19.67
N ASN A 26 -13.99 -7.20 -20.82
CA ASN A 26 -13.79 -8.06 -21.99
C ASN A 26 -12.33 -8.12 -22.46
N PHE A 27 -11.84 -9.34 -22.74
CA PHE A 27 -10.47 -9.63 -23.17
C PHE A 27 -10.08 -9.11 -24.57
N ASN A 28 -11.03 -8.62 -25.37
CA ASN A 28 -10.81 -8.16 -26.75
C ASN A 28 -10.50 -6.66 -26.87
N GLN A 29 -10.35 -5.95 -25.75
CA GLN A 29 -10.00 -4.54 -25.76
C GLN A 29 -8.55 -4.37 -25.29
N THR A 30 -7.77 -3.59 -26.03
CA THR A 30 -6.38 -3.29 -25.70
C THR A 30 -6.34 -2.23 -24.59
N PHE A 31 -5.80 -2.60 -23.42
CA PHE A 31 -5.68 -1.70 -22.27
C PHE A 31 -4.22 -1.51 -21.87
N THR A 32 -3.87 -0.24 -21.67
CA THR A 32 -2.53 0.21 -21.28
C THR A 32 -2.56 1.05 -20.00
N SER A 33 -3.76 1.36 -19.49
CA SER A 33 -4.00 2.15 -18.29
C SER A 33 -5.18 1.61 -17.47
N PHE A 34 -5.28 2.05 -16.22
CA PHE A 34 -6.45 1.84 -15.35
C PHE A 34 -6.79 3.13 -14.61
N MET A 35 -8.02 3.26 -14.13
CA MET A 35 -8.45 4.47 -13.40
C MET A 35 -8.59 4.21 -11.91
N ILE A 36 -8.25 5.23 -11.14
CA ILE A 36 -8.54 5.33 -9.71
C ILE A 36 -9.42 6.54 -9.50
N ILE A 37 -10.56 6.34 -8.87
CA ILE A 37 -11.50 7.39 -8.53
C ILE A 37 -11.56 7.47 -7.02
N SER A 38 -11.28 8.64 -6.45
CA SER A 38 -11.36 8.83 -5.00
C SER A 38 -12.06 10.14 -4.64
N GLN A 39 -12.62 10.18 -3.44
CA GLN A 39 -13.20 11.40 -2.88
C GLN A 39 -13.10 11.37 -1.36
N GLY A 40 -12.52 12.40 -0.76
CA GLY A 40 -12.39 12.50 0.68
C GLY A 40 -13.57 13.21 1.34
N PHE A 41 -14.00 12.68 2.48
CA PHE A 41 -15.04 13.27 3.34
C PHE A 41 -14.52 13.47 4.77
N TYR A 42 -15.11 14.43 5.49
CA TYR A 42 -14.76 14.77 6.88
C TYR A 42 -13.27 15.12 7.04
N LYS A 43 -12.50 14.41 7.88
CA LYS A 43 -11.06 14.69 8.05
C LYS A 43 -10.26 14.50 6.74
N TYR A 44 -10.81 13.81 5.74
CA TYR A 44 -10.19 13.66 4.42
C TYR A 44 -10.68 14.67 3.39
N ARG A 45 -11.45 15.70 3.77
CA ARG A 45 -12.00 16.72 2.84
C ARG A 45 -10.95 17.47 2.01
N PHE A 46 -9.67 17.37 2.39
CA PHE A 46 -8.55 17.89 1.62
C PHE A 46 -8.28 17.09 0.34
N LEU A 47 -8.98 15.97 0.12
CA LEU A 47 -8.97 15.23 -1.13
C LEU A 47 -10.29 15.49 -1.83
N ASP A 48 -10.30 16.45 -2.75
CA ASP A 48 -11.41 16.65 -3.67
C ASP A 48 -11.67 15.38 -4.49
N ALA A 49 -12.86 15.31 -5.10
CA ALA A 49 -13.18 14.24 -6.03
C ALA A 49 -12.15 14.21 -7.17
N SER A 50 -11.35 13.15 -7.24
CA SER A 50 -10.26 12.98 -8.18
C SER A 50 -10.49 11.76 -9.08
N VAL A 51 -10.06 11.88 -10.33
CA VAL A 51 -9.99 10.77 -11.28
C VAL A 51 -8.56 10.72 -11.80
N CYS A 52 -7.83 9.69 -11.39
CA CYS A 52 -6.45 9.46 -11.76
C CYS A 52 -6.37 8.33 -12.79
N GLU A 53 -5.98 8.64 -14.01
CA GLU A 53 -5.59 7.62 -14.99
C GLU A 53 -4.13 7.21 -14.75
N VAL A 54 -3.92 5.94 -14.44
CA VAL A 54 -2.61 5.36 -14.17
C VAL A 54 -2.15 4.62 -15.41
N THR A 55 -1.06 5.11 -16.02
CA THR A 55 -0.37 4.45 -17.14
C THR A 55 0.97 3.92 -16.64
N PRO A 56 1.09 2.60 -16.35
CA PRO A 56 2.34 2.04 -15.88
C PRO A 56 3.45 2.13 -16.93
N LEU A 57 4.67 2.36 -16.47
CA LEU A 57 5.87 2.40 -17.29
C LEU A 57 6.80 1.25 -16.88
N LEU A 58 7.30 0.50 -17.86
CA LEU A 58 8.45 -0.37 -17.69
C LEU A 58 9.70 0.49 -17.71
N THR A 59 10.40 0.57 -16.58
CA THR A 59 11.64 1.35 -16.47
C THR A 59 12.84 0.42 -16.43
N THR A 60 13.86 0.73 -17.24
CA THR A 60 15.18 0.12 -17.13
C THR A 60 16.04 1.03 -16.27
N VAL A 61 16.46 0.52 -15.12
CA VAL A 61 17.30 1.26 -14.17
C VAL A 61 18.72 0.72 -14.16
N ARG A 62 19.70 1.62 -14.18
CA ARG A 62 21.09 1.31 -13.84
C ARG A 62 21.26 1.54 -12.35
N ALA A 63 21.41 0.46 -11.61
CA ALA A 63 21.85 0.54 -10.22
C ALA A 63 23.38 0.59 -10.21
N ASN A 64 23.95 1.64 -9.61
CA ASN A 64 25.37 1.77 -9.34
C ASN A 64 25.59 1.53 -7.85
N TYR A 65 26.45 0.56 -7.56
CA TYR A 65 26.87 0.17 -6.22
C TYR A 65 28.32 0.63 -6.05
N SER A 66 28.53 1.78 -5.41
CA SER A 66 29.85 2.36 -5.23
C SER A 66 29.97 2.99 -3.84
N ASN A 67 31.07 2.72 -3.14
CA ASN A 67 31.39 3.34 -1.84
C ASN A 67 30.25 3.25 -0.82
N ASP A 68 29.68 2.05 -0.61
CA ASP A 68 28.55 1.79 0.30
C ASP A 68 27.25 2.56 -0.03
N LEU A 69 27.20 3.23 -1.18
CA LEU A 69 26.02 3.93 -1.68
C LEU A 69 25.42 3.16 -2.86
N ILE A 70 24.10 3.02 -2.81
CA ILE A 70 23.30 2.53 -3.92
C ILE A 70 22.65 3.74 -4.56
N SER A 71 23.06 4.09 -5.77
CA SER A 71 22.41 5.11 -6.59
C SER A 71 21.75 4.44 -7.79
N SER A 72 20.55 4.89 -8.17
CA SER A 72 19.86 4.40 -9.36
C SER A 72 19.64 5.53 -10.36
N GLU A 73 19.79 5.20 -11.64
CA GLU A 73 19.51 6.08 -12.76
C GLU A 73 18.53 5.38 -13.71
N VAL A 74 17.48 6.07 -14.15
CA VAL A 74 16.57 5.56 -15.18
C VAL A 74 17.24 5.72 -16.53
N ILE A 75 17.56 4.61 -17.20
CA ILE A 75 18.19 4.59 -18.52
C ILE A 75 17.14 4.78 -19.62
N SER A 76 16.01 4.10 -19.47
CA SER A 76 14.92 4.13 -20.43
C SER A 76 13.60 3.80 -19.74
N PHE A 77 12.51 4.26 -20.35
CA PHE A 77 11.16 3.91 -19.95
C PHE A 77 10.32 3.60 -21.19
N THR A 78 9.44 2.61 -21.06
CA THR A 78 8.50 2.23 -22.11
C THR A 78 7.12 2.08 -21.48
N PRO A 79 6.08 2.75 -21.98
CA PRO A 79 4.72 2.54 -21.48
C PRO A 79 4.26 1.12 -21.77
N PHE A 80 3.35 0.61 -20.95
CA PHE A 80 2.77 -0.71 -21.18
C PHE A 80 2.06 -0.75 -22.54
N GLY A 81 2.43 -1.72 -23.38
CA GLY A 81 1.67 -2.11 -24.56
C GLY A 81 0.60 -3.18 -24.26
N PRO A 82 -0.25 -3.52 -25.25
CA PRO A 82 -1.32 -4.52 -25.13
C PRO A 82 -0.85 -5.91 -24.67
N GLU A 83 0.39 -6.28 -24.95
CA GLU A 83 1.03 -7.52 -24.52
C GLU A 83 1.18 -7.63 -23.00
N ASN A 84 1.15 -6.51 -22.28
CA ASN A 84 1.32 -6.45 -20.83
C ASN A 84 0.00 -6.55 -20.05
N VAL A 85 -1.11 -6.92 -20.70
CA VAL A 85 -2.45 -6.93 -20.08
C VAL A 85 -2.50 -7.72 -18.77
N LYS A 86 -1.79 -8.85 -18.66
CA LYS A 86 -1.74 -9.64 -17.42
C LYS A 86 -1.07 -8.89 -16.28
N LEU A 87 0.02 -8.19 -16.58
CA LEU A 87 0.75 -7.39 -15.60
C LEU A 87 -0.05 -6.15 -15.20
N LEU A 88 -0.72 -5.51 -16.15
CA LEU A 88 -1.65 -4.41 -15.89
C LEU A 88 -2.79 -4.85 -14.97
N SER A 89 -3.41 -5.99 -15.24
CA SER A 89 -4.47 -6.57 -14.40
C SER A 89 -3.98 -6.91 -12.99
N PHE A 90 -2.74 -7.38 -12.85
CA PHE A 90 -2.14 -7.59 -11.54
C PHE A 90 -2.01 -6.27 -10.77
N ILE A 91 -1.42 -5.25 -11.39
CA ILE A 91 -1.20 -3.94 -10.75
C ILE A 91 -2.54 -3.29 -10.37
N ALA A 92 -3.51 -3.28 -11.28
CA ALA A 92 -4.83 -2.74 -11.03
C ALA A 92 -5.59 -3.56 -9.97
N GLY A 93 -5.42 -4.89 -9.97
CA GLY A 93 -5.96 -5.78 -8.95
C GLY A 93 -5.39 -5.51 -7.55
N MET A 94 -4.10 -5.20 -7.46
CA MET A 94 -3.45 -4.84 -6.21
C MET A 94 -3.88 -3.46 -5.71
N ALA A 95 -3.96 -2.46 -6.60
CA ALA A 95 -4.53 -1.16 -6.25
C ALA A 95 -5.98 -1.32 -5.74
N LYS A 96 -6.80 -2.13 -6.41
CA LYS A 96 -8.16 -2.47 -5.99
C LYS A 96 -8.20 -3.15 -4.62
N PHE A 97 -7.32 -4.12 -4.40
CA PHE A 97 -7.22 -4.82 -3.13
C PHE A 97 -6.90 -3.84 -1.99
N GLN A 98 -5.90 -2.98 -2.16
CA GLN A 98 -5.56 -1.95 -1.17
C GLN A 98 -6.72 -0.99 -0.94
N SER A 99 -7.37 -0.56 -2.02
CA SER A 99 -8.53 0.34 -1.98
C SER A 99 -9.67 -0.19 -1.11
N ILE A 100 -9.99 -1.48 -1.26
CA ILE A 100 -11.08 -2.15 -0.53
C ILE A 100 -10.68 -2.40 0.92
N ASN A 101 -9.48 -2.95 1.15
CA ASN A 101 -9.05 -3.37 2.49
C ASN A 101 -8.61 -2.20 3.38
N SER A 102 -8.44 -1.01 2.80
CA SER A 102 -8.11 0.19 3.57
C SER A 102 -9.35 0.87 4.17
N GLN A 103 -10.56 0.43 3.83
CA GLN A 103 -11.78 1.06 4.33
C GLN A 103 -12.15 0.55 5.73
N GLY A 104 -12.33 1.47 6.67
CA GLY A 104 -12.92 1.23 7.98
C GLY A 104 -14.24 1.98 8.15
N LEU A 105 -14.95 1.70 9.26
CA LEU A 105 -16.24 2.34 9.55
C LEU A 105 -16.13 3.85 9.81
N MET A 106 -14.99 4.33 10.28
CA MET A 106 -14.76 5.74 10.63
C MET A 106 -13.38 6.27 10.20
N SER A 107 -12.64 5.50 9.40
CA SER A 107 -11.32 5.88 8.90
C SER A 107 -11.00 5.10 7.62
N SER A 108 -10.01 5.58 6.88
CA SER A 108 -9.38 4.88 5.76
C SER A 108 -7.88 4.88 5.98
N ALA A 109 -7.23 3.71 5.89
CA ALA A 109 -5.78 3.63 6.02
C ALA A 109 -5.06 4.46 4.93
N ILE A 110 -5.61 4.49 3.71
CA ILE A 110 -5.15 5.37 2.62
C ILE A 110 -5.33 6.83 3.04
N GLY A 111 -6.52 7.19 3.49
CA GLY A 111 -6.82 8.56 3.89
C GLY A 111 -5.96 9.05 5.05
N ASP A 112 -5.71 8.20 6.05
CA ASP A 112 -4.85 8.52 7.19
C ASP A 112 -3.39 8.69 6.76
N THR A 113 -2.93 7.86 5.82
CA THR A 113 -1.58 8.00 5.24
C THR A 113 -1.46 9.30 4.47
N LEU A 114 -2.43 9.61 3.59
CA LEU A 114 -2.45 10.86 2.82
C LEU A 114 -2.56 12.08 3.73
N TYR A 115 -3.37 12.01 4.79
CA TYR A 115 -3.51 13.08 5.79
C TYR A 115 -2.19 13.31 6.55
N SER A 116 -1.49 12.24 6.92
CA SER A 116 -0.18 12.30 7.58
C SER A 116 0.90 12.91 6.66
N ILE A 117 0.96 12.45 5.41
CA ILE A 117 1.87 13.03 4.39
C ILE A 117 1.53 14.50 4.18
N TYR A 118 0.24 14.84 4.07
CA TYR A 118 -0.19 16.21 3.87
C TYR A 118 0.23 17.12 5.03
N SER A 119 -0.18 16.77 6.25
CA SER A 119 0.10 17.53 7.48
C SER A 119 1.58 17.67 7.82
N SER A 120 2.42 16.70 7.42
CA SER A 120 3.88 16.78 7.60
C SER A 120 4.59 17.66 6.56
N THR A 121 4.00 17.83 5.38
CA THR A 121 4.63 18.58 4.26
C THR A 121 4.14 20.02 4.14
N THR A 122 3.00 20.36 4.74
CA THR A 122 2.45 21.72 4.69
C THR A 122 2.28 22.31 6.08
N ASN A 123 2.91 23.46 6.35
CA ASN A 123 2.69 24.26 7.57
C ASN A 123 1.33 24.97 7.59
N THR A 124 0.52 24.84 6.54
CA THR A 124 -0.81 25.43 6.41
C THR A 124 -1.88 24.53 6.99
N SER A 125 -2.94 25.13 7.51
CA SER A 125 -4.09 24.37 7.99
C SER A 125 -4.69 23.57 6.83
N ILE A 126 -5.19 22.37 7.13
CA ILE A 126 -5.84 21.47 6.15
C ILE A 126 -7.12 22.09 5.57
N ASP A 127 -7.54 23.23 6.12
CA ASP A 127 -8.72 24.00 5.74
C ASP A 127 -8.44 25.11 4.73
N ASP A 128 -7.17 25.39 4.43
CA ASP A 128 -6.83 26.42 3.46
C ASP A 128 -7.03 25.89 2.03
N ASN A 129 -7.92 26.58 1.30
CA ASN A 129 -8.28 26.48 -0.13
C ASN A 129 -7.09 26.63 -1.10
N LEU A 130 -5.90 26.14 -0.75
CA LEU A 130 -4.67 26.31 -1.51
C LEU A 130 -4.43 25.10 -2.43
N GLY A 131 -5.06 25.16 -3.60
CA GLY A 131 -4.60 24.50 -4.82
C GLY A 131 -4.84 23.00 -4.91
N ASN A 132 -5.99 22.62 -5.47
CA ASN A 132 -6.40 21.25 -5.83
C ASN A 132 -5.29 20.40 -6.48
N GLN A 133 -4.33 21.03 -7.16
CA GLN A 133 -3.25 20.34 -7.86
C GLN A 133 -2.25 19.66 -6.91
N MET A 134 -1.88 20.28 -5.78
CA MET A 134 -0.85 19.72 -4.88
C MET A 134 -1.36 18.50 -4.10
N GLN A 135 -2.67 18.43 -3.85
CA GLN A 135 -3.31 17.30 -3.17
C GLN A 135 -3.39 16.08 -4.10
N VAL A 136 -3.78 16.29 -5.37
CA VAL A 136 -3.77 15.25 -6.41
C VAL A 136 -2.36 14.68 -6.59
N TYR A 137 -1.31 15.50 -6.58
CA TYR A 137 0.07 14.99 -6.65
C TYR A 137 0.43 14.06 -5.48
N LYS A 138 0.01 14.38 -4.24
CA LYS A 138 0.27 13.50 -3.08
C LYS A 138 -0.46 12.17 -3.19
N GLU A 139 -1.70 12.20 -3.68
CA GLU A 139 -2.45 10.97 -3.98
C GLU A 139 -1.76 10.11 -5.05
N LEU A 140 -1.29 10.74 -6.13
CA LEU A 140 -0.56 10.05 -7.20
C LEU A 140 0.73 9.40 -6.69
N GLU A 141 1.51 10.09 -5.86
CA GLU A 141 2.74 9.52 -5.27
C GLU A 141 2.44 8.35 -4.32
N TYR A 142 1.33 8.39 -3.57
CA TYR A 142 0.90 7.26 -2.75
C TYR A 142 0.61 6.03 -3.63
N TRP A 143 -0.20 6.18 -4.68
CA TRP A 143 -0.55 5.08 -5.57
C TRP A 143 0.67 4.55 -6.33
N ARG A 144 1.57 5.45 -6.75
CA ARG A 144 2.86 5.08 -7.32
C ARG A 144 3.65 4.19 -6.34
N GLY A 145 3.76 4.57 -5.08
CA GLY A 145 4.41 3.77 -4.05
C GLY A 145 3.78 2.39 -3.86
N VAL A 146 2.44 2.30 -3.88
CA VAL A 146 1.72 1.00 -3.84
C VAL A 146 2.12 0.12 -5.02
N VAL A 147 2.16 0.68 -6.24
CA VAL A 147 2.54 -0.07 -7.45
C VAL A 147 4.00 -0.52 -7.39
N GLU A 148 4.92 0.37 -7.02
CA GLU A 148 6.36 0.07 -6.92
C GLU A 148 6.65 -1.00 -5.85
N PHE A 149 6.02 -0.90 -4.68
CA PHE A 149 6.15 -1.90 -3.62
C PHE A 149 5.60 -3.26 -4.07
N SER A 150 4.46 -3.28 -4.75
CA SER A 150 3.82 -4.52 -5.19
C SER A 150 4.62 -5.22 -6.29
N ALA A 151 5.18 -4.44 -7.23
CA ALA A 151 6.10 -4.95 -8.24
C ALA A 151 7.38 -5.51 -7.59
N THR A 152 7.91 -4.84 -6.56
CA THR A 152 9.05 -5.33 -5.78
C THR A 152 8.72 -6.62 -5.05
N TYR A 153 7.55 -6.71 -4.42
CA TYR A 153 7.08 -7.92 -3.77
C TYR A 153 7.02 -9.10 -4.75
N LEU A 154 6.40 -8.92 -5.93
CA LEU A 154 6.41 -9.94 -6.98
C LEU A 154 7.83 -10.34 -7.37
N ARG A 155 8.68 -9.36 -7.67
CA ARG A 155 10.07 -9.61 -8.07
C ARG A 155 10.79 -10.43 -7.00
N SER A 156 10.65 -10.06 -5.73
CA SER A 156 11.28 -10.80 -4.63
C SER A 156 10.70 -12.22 -4.46
N GLY A 157 9.39 -12.39 -4.59
CA GLY A 157 8.72 -13.68 -4.42
C GLY A 157 9.00 -14.69 -5.54
N PHE A 158 9.30 -14.22 -6.75
CA PHE A 158 9.66 -15.08 -7.89
C PHE A 158 11.17 -15.22 -8.11
N MET A 159 12.00 -14.50 -7.35
CA MET A 159 13.47 -14.56 -7.42
C MET A 159 14.07 -15.26 -6.20
N VAL A 160 13.37 -16.25 -5.64
CA VAL A 160 13.88 -17.11 -4.55
C VAL A 160 14.23 -18.51 -5.06
N VAL A 161 15.18 -19.13 -4.37
CA VAL A 161 15.49 -20.56 -4.54
C VAL A 161 14.20 -21.36 -4.35
N GLY A 162 13.79 -22.14 -5.36
CA GLY A 162 12.47 -22.80 -5.38
C GLY A 162 11.53 -22.31 -6.49
N SER A 163 11.74 -21.11 -7.02
CA SER A 163 10.80 -20.50 -7.99
C SER A 163 11.00 -20.94 -9.44
N PHE A 164 12.16 -21.53 -9.77
CA PHE A 164 12.53 -21.98 -11.11
C PHE A 164 12.67 -23.50 -11.16
N THR A 165 12.48 -24.08 -12.35
CA THR A 165 12.79 -25.50 -12.59
C THR A 165 14.22 -25.78 -12.16
N ASP A 166 14.41 -26.85 -11.39
CA ASP A 166 15.69 -27.27 -10.82
C ASP A 166 16.33 -26.30 -9.81
N ASN A 167 15.59 -25.31 -9.29
CA ASN A 167 16.06 -24.28 -8.35
C ASN A 167 17.21 -23.40 -8.88
N ILE A 168 17.42 -23.37 -10.20
CA ILE A 168 18.45 -22.57 -10.85
C ILE A 168 17.81 -21.29 -11.37
N ILE A 169 18.28 -20.14 -10.89
CA ILE A 169 17.87 -18.84 -11.44
C ILE A 169 18.58 -18.68 -12.79
N PRO A 170 17.85 -18.37 -13.89
CA PRO A 170 18.44 -18.13 -15.20
C PRO A 170 19.53 -17.04 -15.19
N ASP A 171 20.62 -17.25 -15.93
CA ASP A 171 21.79 -16.36 -15.96
C ASP A 171 21.44 -14.94 -16.45
N ASP A 172 20.41 -14.78 -17.28
CA ASP A 172 19.91 -13.48 -17.76
C ASP A 172 19.16 -12.68 -16.68
N LEU A 173 18.80 -13.32 -15.56
CA LEU A 173 18.19 -12.69 -14.39
C LEU A 173 19.21 -12.42 -13.28
N ILE A 174 20.47 -12.81 -13.46
CA ILE A 174 21.57 -12.64 -12.50
C ILE A 174 22.60 -11.66 -13.08
N SER A 175 23.14 -10.81 -12.23
CA SER A 175 24.35 -10.05 -12.57
C SER A 175 25.44 -10.41 -11.55
N PRO A 176 26.59 -10.96 -11.98
CA PRO A 176 27.66 -11.32 -11.05
C PRO A 176 28.26 -10.04 -10.47
N VAL A 177 28.23 -9.93 -9.14
CA VAL A 177 28.87 -8.84 -8.40
C VAL A 177 30.13 -9.39 -7.75
N ASN A 178 31.30 -8.89 -8.16
CA ASN A 178 32.56 -9.21 -7.51
C ASN A 178 32.79 -8.26 -6.33
N GLY A 179 32.66 -8.77 -5.11
CA GLY A 179 32.88 -7.98 -3.90
C GLY A 179 32.47 -8.71 -2.63
N THR A 180 32.69 -8.08 -1.48
CA THR A 180 32.21 -8.57 -0.18
C THR A 180 30.95 -7.79 0.18
N MET A 181 29.78 -8.44 0.09
CA MET A 181 28.52 -7.82 0.47
C MET A 181 28.30 -7.99 1.98
N TYR A 182 28.25 -6.88 2.73
CA TYR A 182 27.86 -6.89 4.13
C TYR A 182 26.35 -6.68 4.25
N ILE A 183 25.60 -7.76 4.43
CA ILE A 183 24.16 -7.70 4.67
C ILE A 183 23.92 -7.68 6.19
N SER A 184 23.49 -6.54 6.72
CA SER A 184 22.91 -6.48 8.07
C SER A 184 21.41 -6.67 7.95
N THR A 185 20.91 -7.86 8.31
CA THR A 185 19.47 -8.08 8.42
C THR A 185 19.02 -7.83 9.86
N ILE A 186 18.02 -6.95 10.01
CA ILE A 186 17.28 -6.86 11.27
C ILE A 186 16.28 -8.02 11.27
N GLY A 187 16.73 -9.16 11.78
CA GLY A 187 15.87 -10.30 12.05
C GLY A 187 15.21 -10.17 13.42
N TRP A 188 13.91 -10.43 13.50
CA TRP A 188 13.25 -10.67 14.77
C TRP A 188 13.62 -12.08 15.23
N ASN A 189 14.62 -12.20 16.11
CA ASN A 189 14.86 -13.46 16.80
C ASN A 189 13.79 -13.60 17.88
N ARG A 190 12.89 -14.59 17.75
CA ARG A 190 11.92 -14.94 18.79
C ARG A 190 12.65 -15.54 19.98
N ARG A 191 13.20 -14.68 20.85
CA ARG A 191 13.70 -15.05 22.17
C ARG A 191 12.74 -14.55 23.24
N SER A 192 12.41 -15.48 24.15
CA SER A 192 11.83 -15.26 25.48
C SER A 192 10.30 -15.34 25.64
N ALA A 193 9.92 -15.71 26.87
CA ALA A 193 8.59 -15.97 27.43
C ALA A 193 7.58 -14.80 27.34
N THR A 194 7.93 -13.71 26.66
CA THR A 194 7.09 -12.53 26.44
C THR A 194 5.82 -12.85 25.64
N TYR A 195 5.81 -13.92 24.84
CA TYR A 195 4.59 -14.43 24.21
C TYR A 195 3.52 -14.85 25.25
N LEU A 196 3.92 -15.37 26.41
CA LEU A 196 2.99 -15.69 27.50
C LEU A 196 2.39 -14.40 28.10
N LEU A 197 3.19 -13.34 28.20
CA LEU A 197 2.71 -12.01 28.62
C LEU A 197 1.77 -11.38 27.59
N ALA A 198 1.94 -11.66 26.30
CA ALA A 198 1.02 -11.21 25.24
C ALA A 198 -0.28 -12.03 25.19
N ILE A 199 -0.24 -13.31 25.56
CA ILE A 199 -1.44 -14.16 25.63
C ILE A 199 -2.31 -13.81 26.84
N LEU A 200 -1.72 -13.43 27.97
CA LEU A 200 -2.43 -13.20 29.22
C LEU A 200 -3.58 -12.16 29.12
N PRO A 201 -3.38 -10.98 28.50
CA PRO A 201 -4.47 -10.04 28.27
C PRO A 201 -5.53 -10.61 27.32
N ILE A 202 -5.12 -11.38 26.30
CA ILE A 202 -6.02 -11.97 25.29
C ILE A 202 -6.90 -13.07 25.92
N THR A 203 -6.33 -13.91 26.78
CA THR A 203 -7.10 -14.96 27.48
C THR A 203 -8.03 -14.35 28.53
N ILE A 204 -7.60 -13.31 29.25
CA ILE A 204 -8.47 -12.59 30.19
C ILE A 204 -9.64 -11.94 29.46
N THR A 205 -9.42 -11.25 28.32
CA THR A 205 -10.55 -10.68 27.56
C THR A 205 -11.47 -11.76 27.03
N ILE A 206 -10.97 -12.89 26.53
CA ILE A 206 -11.81 -14.01 26.08
C ILE A 206 -12.64 -14.58 27.23
N ILE A 207 -12.06 -14.80 28.40
CA ILE A 207 -12.78 -15.31 29.59
C ILE A 207 -13.84 -14.31 30.03
N ILE A 208 -13.51 -13.02 30.11
CA ILE A 208 -14.46 -11.96 30.48
C ILE A 208 -15.62 -11.93 29.49
N ILE A 209 -15.34 -11.96 28.19
CA ILE A 209 -16.38 -11.98 27.14
C ILE A 209 -17.27 -13.22 27.29
N LEU A 210 -16.69 -14.40 27.47
CA LEU A 210 -17.47 -15.64 27.66
C LEU A 210 -18.31 -15.61 28.94
N SER A 211 -17.80 -15.05 30.03
CA SER A 211 -18.53 -14.89 31.29
C SER A 211 -19.65 -13.85 31.23
N LEU A 212 -19.52 -12.83 30.37
CA LEU A 212 -20.58 -11.85 30.11
C LEU A 212 -21.67 -12.39 29.18
N TRP A 213 -21.33 -13.35 28.31
CA TRP A 213 -22.27 -14.00 27.37
C TRP A 213 -23.01 -15.21 27.96
N HIS A 214 -22.55 -15.76 29.08
CA HIS A 214 -23.29 -16.73 29.87
C HIS A 214 -23.47 -16.20 31.30
N PRO A 215 -24.59 -15.51 31.61
CA PRO A 215 -24.93 -15.28 33.00
C PRO A 215 -25.05 -16.65 33.67
N LEU A 216 -24.29 -16.85 34.75
CA LEU A 216 -24.40 -18.04 35.58
C LEU A 216 -25.89 -18.24 35.94
N PRO A 217 -26.47 -19.42 35.69
CA PRO A 217 -27.82 -19.69 36.13
C PRO A 217 -27.82 -19.67 37.66
N GLY A 218 -28.56 -18.70 38.19
CA GLY A 218 -28.99 -18.48 39.58
C GLY A 218 -28.30 -19.29 40.69
N VAL A 219 -27.64 -18.54 41.58
CA VAL A 219 -27.82 -18.71 43.03
C VAL A 219 -28.33 -17.38 43.58
#